data_AF-A0A3D5DKX8-F1
#
_entry.id   AF-A0A3D5DKX8-F1
#
_cell.length_a   1.000
_cell.length_b   1.000
_cell.length_c   1.000
_cell.angle_alpha   90.00
_cell.angle_beta   90.00
_cell.angle_gamma   90.00
#
_symmetry.space_group_name_H-M   'P 1'
#
loop_
_entity.id
_entity.type
_entity.pdbx_description
1 polymer ?
#
loop_
_entity_poly.entity_id
_entity_poly.type
_entity_poly.pdbx_seq_one_letter_code
_entity_poly.pdbx_strand_id
1 'polypeptide(L)' 'MPDEREGTPPCDGQVVTFYSFKGGTGRTMALANVAWILAANGKRVLAADWDLESPGLHRFF' A
#
# COMPACT_ATOMS: atom_id res chain seq x y z
N MET A 1 44.04 -2.81 -1.73
CA MET A 1 42.83 -2.78 -2.57
C MET A 1 41.66 -2.51 -1.65
N PRO A 2 41.08 -1.30 -1.64
CA PRO A 2 39.78 -1.08 -1.01
C PRO A 2 38.67 -1.69 -1.89
N ASP A 3 37.62 -2.20 -1.25
CA ASP A 3 36.49 -2.94 -1.83
C ASP A 3 35.48 -1.99 -2.52
N GLU A 4 35.20 -2.20 -3.81
CA GLU A 4 34.34 -1.38 -4.69
C GLU A 4 32.83 -1.61 -4.47
N ARG A 5 32.38 -1.79 -3.23
CA ARG A 5 30.95 -1.99 -2.91
C ARG A 5 30.28 -0.67 -2.53
N GLU A 6 30.30 0.30 -3.44
CA GLU A 6 29.46 1.50 -3.35
C GLU A 6 28.38 1.43 -4.46
N GLY A 7 27.10 1.59 -4.08
CA GLY A 7 26.05 1.94 -5.04
C GLY A 7 24.87 0.99 -5.20
N THR A 8 23.97 0.92 -4.21
CA THR A 8 22.51 1.00 -4.43
C THR A 8 21.86 1.43 -3.11
N PRO A 9 21.18 2.59 -3.00
CA PRO A 9 20.35 2.85 -1.83
C PRO A 9 19.26 1.76 -1.80
N PRO A 10 18.91 1.19 -0.63
CA PRO A 10 17.87 0.18 -0.60
C PRO A 10 16.59 0.79 -1.19
N CYS A 11 16.03 0.14 -2.21
CA CYS A 11 14.70 0.47 -2.71
C CYS A 11 13.67 -0.01 -1.67
N ASP A 12 13.68 0.59 -0.49
CA ASP A 12 12.79 0.23 0.61
C ASP A 12 11.39 0.75 0.29
N GLY A 13 10.62 -0.08 -0.41
CA GLY A 13 9.18 0.10 -0.50
C GLY A 13 8.56 0.06 0.89
N GLN A 14 7.67 0.99 1.20
CA GLN A 14 6.97 1.02 2.47
C GLN A 14 5.70 0.17 2.41
N VAL A 15 5.54 -0.75 3.37
CA VAL A 15 4.30 -1.53 3.54
C VAL A 15 3.46 -0.89 4.64
N VAL A 16 2.20 -0.57 4.32
CA VAL A 16 1.25 0.04 5.25
C VAL A 16 0.00 -0.83 5.33
N THR A 17 -0.36 -1.25 6.54
CA THR A 17 -1.55 -2.08 6.78
C THR A 17 -2.67 -1.25 7.37
N PHE A 18 -3.84 -1.32 6.74
CA PHE A 18 -5.08 -0.78 7.29
C PHE A 18 -5.79 -1.93 7.99
N TYR A 19 -5.93 -1.87 9.30
CA TYR A 19 -6.56 -2.91 10.11
C TYR A 19 -7.74 -2.35 10.90
N SER A 20 -8.78 -3.17 11.10
CA SER A 20 -9.88 -2.89 12.01
C SER A 20 -10.44 -4.19 12.57
N PHE A 21 -10.84 -4.17 13.84
CA PHE A 21 -11.42 -5.34 14.50
C PHE A 21 -12.85 -5.66 14.04
N LYS A 22 -13.62 -4.63 13.67
CA LYS A 22 -15.01 -4.76 13.21
C LYS A 22 -15.13 -4.46 11.73
N GLY A 23 -16.08 -5.11 11.08
CA GLY A 23 -16.54 -4.77 9.74
C GLY A 23 -17.24 -3.40 9.72
N GLY A 24 -17.30 -2.78 8.54
CA GLY A 24 -18.04 -1.52 8.33
C GLY A 24 -17.35 -0.25 8.86
N THR A 25 -16.12 -0.32 9.37
CA THR A 25 -15.39 0.86 9.90
C THR A 25 -14.69 1.70 8.83
N GLY A 26 -14.89 1.39 7.54
CA GLY A 26 -14.29 2.14 6.43
C GLY A 26 -12.84 1.78 6.07
N ARG A 27 -12.33 0.62 6.50
CA ARG A 27 -10.95 0.16 6.22
C ARG A 27 -10.60 0.19 4.73
N THR A 28 -11.43 -0.42 3.89
CA THR A 28 -11.22 -0.48 2.43
C THR A 28 -11.30 0.91 1.79
N MET A 29 -12.18 1.78 2.29
CA MET A 29 -12.28 3.17 1.84
C MET A 29 -11.02 3.96 2.18
N ALA A 30 -10.45 3.77 3.37
CA ALA A 30 -9.19 4.39 3.76
C ALA A 30 -8.03 3.91 2.87
N LEU A 31 -7.93 2.59 2.64
CA LEU A 31 -6.94 2.00 1.73
C LEU A 31 -7.04 2.60 0.32
N ALA A 32 -8.24 2.64 -0.26
CA ALA A 32 -8.47 3.14 -1.62
C ALA A 32 -8.11 4.63 -1.76
N ASN A 33 -8.54 5.47 -0.82
CA ASN A 33 -8.24 6.91 -0.86
C ASN A 33 -6.75 7.20 -0.66
N VAL A 34 -6.08 6.51 0.27
CA VAL A 34 -4.64 6.70 0.46
C VAL A 34 -3.86 6.24 -0.77
N ALA A 35 -4.24 5.11 -1.36
CA ALA A 35 -3.62 4.63 -2.60
C ALA A 35 -3.77 5.65 -3.74
N TRP A 36 -4.98 6.20 -3.92
CA TRP A 36 -5.24 7.25 -4.90
C TRP A 36 -4.40 8.50 -4.67
N ILE A 37 -4.36 9.02 -3.43
CA ILE A 37 -3.59 10.22 -3.09
C ILE A 37 -2.09 9.99 -3.33
N LEU A 38 -1.55 8.84 -2.95
CA LEU A 38 -0.13 8.52 -3.17
C LEU A 38 0.18 8.38 -4.67
N ALA A 39 -0.68 7.71 -5.42
CA ALA A 39 -0.53 7.58 -6.88
C ALA A 39 -0.64 8.94 -7.60
N ALA A 40 -1.60 9.79 -7.20
CA ALA A 40 -1.75 11.14 -7.71
C ALA A 40 -0.54 12.04 -7.42
N ASN A 41 0.21 11.76 -6.35
CA ASN A 41 1.49 12.40 -6.03
C ASN A 41 2.70 11.73 -6.72
N GLY A 42 2.48 10.90 -7.75
CA GLY A 42 3.54 10.30 -8.57
C GLY A 42 4.24 9.10 -7.94
N LYS A 43 3.74 8.54 -6.84
CA LYS A 43 4.32 7.33 -6.23
C LYS A 43 3.82 6.07 -6.94
N ARG A 44 4.69 5.05 -6.99
CA ARG A 44 4.31 3.70 -7.42
C ARG A 44 3.62 3.01 -6.25
N VAL A 45 2.34 2.68 -6.42
CA VAL A 45 1.49 2.13 -5.35
C VAL A 45 0.94 0.78 -5.78
N LEU A 46 1.01 -0.19 -4.87
CA LEU A 46 0.27 -1.45 -4.95
C LEU A 46 -0.75 -1.46 -3.82
N ALA A 47 -2.03 -1.59 -4.15
CA ALA A 47 -3.11 -1.81 -3.19
C ALA A 47 -3.59 -3.26 -3.29
N ALA A 48 -3.68 -3.95 -2.16
CA ALA A 48 -4.15 -5.32 -2.08
C ALA A 48 -5.22 -5.43 -0.97
N ASP A 49 -6.31 -6.14 -1.27
CA ASP A 49 -7.37 -6.45 -0.31
C ASP A 49 -7.14 -7.84 0.26
N TRP A 50 -6.79 -7.92 1.55
CA TRP A 50 -6.61 -9.19 2.26
C TRP A 50 -7.88 -9.67 2.99
N ASP A 51 -9.00 -8.96 2.83
CA ASP A 51 -10.30 -9.43 3.32
C ASP A 51 -10.85 -10.50 2.36
N LEU A 52 -10.53 -11.77 2.62
CA LEU A 52 -10.96 -12.90 1.78
C LEU A 52 -12.45 -13.22 1.93
N GLU A 53 -13.07 -12.83 3.04
CA GLU A 53 -14.49 -13.10 3.32
C GLU A 53 -15.41 -12.11 2.60
N SER A 54 -15.00 -10.83 2.53
CA SER A 54 -15.77 -9.79 1.87
C SER A 54 -14.86 -8.70 1.27
N PRO A 55 -14.11 -8.99 0.20
CA PRO A 55 -13.26 -8.00 -0.44
C PRO A 55 -14.12 -6.85 -1.02
N GLY A 56 -13.63 -5.62 -0.85
CA GLY A 56 -14.35 -4.42 -1.27
C GLY A 56 -13.55 -3.49 -2.18
N LEU A 57 -12.25 -3.73 -2.34
CA LEU A 57 -11.36 -2.79 -3.03
C LEU A 57 -11.72 -2.61 -4.51
N HIS A 58 -12.17 -3.67 -5.18
CA HIS A 58 -12.62 -3.66 -6.58
C HIS A 58 -13.83 -2.77 -6.86
N ARG A 59 -14.50 -2.24 -5.83
CA ARG A 59 -15.62 -1.30 -6.00
C ARG A 59 -15.16 0.14 -6.21
N PHE A 60 -13.87 0.42 -5.98
CA PHE A 60 -13.30 1.77 -6.06
C PHE A 60 -12.56 2.04 -7.37
N PHE A 61 -12.08 1.01 -8.07
CA PHE A 61 -11.39 1.09 -9.36
C PHE A 61 -11.55 -0.23 -10.12
#